data_AF-A0A3N1X3S4-F1
#
_entry.id   AF-A0A3N1X3S4-F1
#
_cell.length_a   1.000
_cell.length_b   1.000
_cell.length_c   1.000
_cell.angle_alpha   90.00
_cell.angle_beta   90.00
_cell.angle_gamma   90.00
#
_symmetry.space_group_name_H-M   'P 1'
#
loop_
_entity.id
_entity.type
_entity.pdbx_description
1 polymer ?
#
loop_
_entity_poly.entity_id
_entity_poly.type
_entity_poly.pdbx_seq_one_letter_code
_entity_poly.pdbx_strand_id
1 'polypeptide(L)'
;MLRQERDVLLRRYAEVQVRCSALLAERQAAVDRAEADVKRLRAECMVRTTQWAIERDRRLAVEDAAPGLPRRLQLLQVIENLRDRVQVLMRECLRHQLGARTVVQCPSSCQSPGTGLEAPFASHGVQPDPAGGSDAESLPDTVLFEASLRAADMVICQTGCISHGDYWRIQDHCKRTGKVCVMVTDGEPVQFVMREETGR
;
A
#
# COMPACT_ATOMS: atom_id res chain seq x y z
N MET A 1 -99.50 19.69 10.60
CA MET A 1 -98.65 18.48 10.65
C MET A 1 -97.70 18.40 9.45
N LEU A 2 -98.19 18.21 8.22
CA LEU A 2 -97.35 18.04 7.01
C LEU A 2 -96.31 19.14 6.73
N ARG A 3 -96.63 20.43 6.97
CA ARG A 3 -95.65 21.53 6.77
C ARG A 3 -94.46 21.43 7.73
N GLN A 4 -94.70 21.07 8.99
CA GLN A 4 -93.64 20.96 10.00
C GLN A 4 -92.71 19.79 9.70
N GLU A 5 -93.25 18.64 9.27
CA GLU A 5 -92.46 17.47 8.87
C GLU A 5 -91.55 17.79 7.67
N ARG A 6 -92.09 18.48 6.65
CA ARG A 6 -91.30 18.94 5.50
C ARG A 6 -90.14 19.84 5.91
N ASP A 7 -90.38 20.78 6.82
CA ASP A 7 -89.35 21.73 7.25
C ASP A 7 -88.26 21.04 8.10
N VAL A 8 -88.61 19.98 8.83
CA VAL A 8 -87.64 19.13 9.54
C VAL A 8 -86.80 18.33 8.54
N LEU A 9 -87.43 17.72 7.54
CA LEU A 9 -86.73 16.94 6.51
C LEU A 9 -85.75 17.80 5.70
N LEU A 10 -86.15 19.02 5.31
CA LEU A 10 -85.27 19.94 4.57
C LEU A 10 -84.04 20.33 5.39
N ARG A 11 -84.20 20.55 6.71
CA ARG A 11 -83.07 20.83 7.61
C ARG A 11 -82.11 19.64 7.69
N ARG A 12 -82.64 18.42 7.86
CA ARG A 12 -81.81 17.21 7.90
C ARG A 12 -81.11 16.94 6.58
N TYR A 13 -81.79 17.16 5.46
CA TYR A 13 -81.18 17.03 4.14
C TYR A 13 -80.05 18.04 3.95
N ALA A 14 -80.27 19.31 4.31
CA ALA A 14 -79.23 20.33 4.23
C ALA A 14 -78.02 20.01 5.11
N GLU A 15 -78.23 19.51 6.34
CA GLU A 15 -77.14 19.05 7.23
C GLU A 15 -76.31 17.94 6.57
N VAL A 16 -76.97 16.95 5.96
CA VAL A 16 -76.29 15.86 5.24
C VAL A 16 -75.57 16.38 4.00
N GLN A 17 -76.20 17.28 3.24
CA GLN A 17 -75.61 17.87 2.03
C GLN A 17 -74.32 18.63 2.36
N VAL A 18 -74.31 19.43 3.44
CA VAL A 18 -73.12 20.15 3.91
C VAL A 18 -72.01 19.17 4.34
N ARG A 19 -72.37 18.09 5.03
CA ARG A 19 -71.39 17.07 5.43
C ARG A 19 -70.80 16.36 4.20
N CYS A 20 -71.63 15.98 3.24
CA CYS A 20 -71.17 15.33 2.02
C CYS A 20 -70.28 16.25 1.18
N SER A 21 -70.64 17.53 1.05
CA SER A 21 -69.81 18.49 0.30
C SER A 21 -68.46 18.72 1.00
N ALA A 22 -68.43 18.79 2.32
CA ALA A 22 -67.19 18.89 3.09
C ALA A 22 -66.30 17.66 2.88
N LEU A 23 -66.85 16.45 2.98
CA LEU A 23 -66.11 15.21 2.74
C LEU A 23 -65.57 15.13 1.31
N LEU A 24 -66.37 15.51 0.31
CA LEU A 24 -65.92 15.53 -1.09
C LEU A 24 -64.79 16.54 -1.30
N ALA A 25 -64.86 17.73 -0.69
CA ALA A 25 -63.80 18.72 -0.76
C ALA A 25 -62.49 18.20 -0.11
N GLU A 26 -62.57 17.56 1.05
CA GLU A 26 -61.41 16.93 1.70
C GLU A 26 -60.78 15.83 0.83
N ARG A 27 -61.62 15.00 0.19
CA ARG A 27 -61.14 13.93 -0.72
C ARG A 27 -60.53 14.51 -1.98
N GLN A 28 -61.14 15.53 -2.58
CA GLN A 28 -60.59 16.20 -3.76
C GLN A 28 -59.22 16.80 -3.44
N ALA A 29 -59.06 17.46 -2.30
CA ALA A 29 -57.76 17.99 -1.87
C ALA A 29 -56.70 16.89 -1.68
N ALA A 30 -57.10 15.68 -1.25
CA ALA A 30 -56.18 14.55 -1.16
C ALA A 30 -55.78 14.02 -2.55
N VAL A 31 -56.72 13.96 -3.50
CA VAL A 31 -56.45 13.60 -4.89
C VAL A 31 -55.50 14.62 -5.53
N ASP A 32 -55.77 15.91 -5.38
CA ASP A 32 -54.96 16.99 -5.95
C ASP A 32 -53.50 16.93 -5.44
N ARG A 33 -53.32 16.67 -4.14
CA ARG A 33 -51.99 16.46 -3.55
C ARG A 33 -51.28 15.25 -4.15
N ALA A 34 -51.97 14.11 -4.22
CA ALA A 34 -51.39 12.89 -4.79
C ALA A 34 -51.03 13.08 -6.28
N GLU A 35 -51.86 13.77 -7.05
CA GLU A 35 -51.58 14.10 -8.45
C GLU A 35 -50.38 15.03 -8.60
N ALA A 36 -50.24 16.03 -7.73
CA ALA A 36 -49.08 16.91 -7.70
C ALA A 36 -47.78 16.13 -7.38
N ASP A 37 -47.84 15.21 -6.42
CA ASP A 37 -46.73 14.34 -6.07
C ASP A 37 -46.33 13.42 -7.22
N VAL A 38 -47.31 12.80 -7.91
CA VAL A 38 -47.05 11.95 -9.08
C VAL A 38 -46.38 12.76 -10.20
N LYS A 39 -46.86 13.98 -10.47
CA LYS A 39 -46.25 14.86 -11.49
C LYS A 39 -44.81 15.21 -11.12
N ARG A 40 -44.55 15.55 -9.85
CA ARG A 40 -43.20 15.86 -9.35
C ARG A 40 -42.26 14.66 -9.46
N LEU A 41 -42.65 13.51 -8.93
CA LEU A 41 -41.83 12.29 -8.96
C LEU A 41 -41.56 11.81 -10.38
N ARG A 42 -42.55 11.93 -11.28
CA ARG A 42 -42.35 11.61 -12.70
C ARG A 42 -41.31 12.53 -13.33
N ALA A 43 -41.35 13.84 -13.04
CA ALA A 43 -40.35 14.78 -13.53
C ALA A 43 -38.95 14.45 -12.97
N GLU A 44 -38.83 14.14 -11.68
CA GLU A 44 -37.55 13.71 -11.07
C GLU A 44 -37.00 12.44 -11.72
N CYS A 45 -37.86 11.44 -11.97
CA CYS A 45 -37.45 10.22 -12.68
C CYS A 45 -37.01 10.52 -14.12
N MET A 46 -37.70 11.42 -14.83
CA MET A 46 -37.30 11.83 -16.18
C MET A 46 -35.91 12.47 -16.16
N VAL A 47 -35.67 13.42 -15.25
CA VAL A 47 -34.36 14.08 -15.10
C VAL A 47 -33.26 13.08 -14.79
N ARG A 48 -33.48 12.17 -13.83
CA ARG A 48 -32.49 11.14 -13.51
C ARG A 48 -32.23 10.21 -14.68
N THR A 49 -33.27 9.80 -15.41
CA THR A 49 -33.14 8.90 -16.56
C THR A 49 -32.36 9.57 -17.70
N THR A 50 -32.62 10.84 -17.98
CA THR A 50 -31.86 11.57 -18.99
C THR A 50 -30.41 11.80 -18.57
N GLN A 51 -30.16 12.11 -17.30
CA GLN A 51 -28.80 12.22 -16.76
C GLN A 51 -28.02 10.90 -16.91
N TRP A 52 -28.62 9.77 -16.53
CA TRP A 52 -28.02 8.45 -16.71
C TRP A 52 -27.69 8.14 -18.16
N ALA A 53 -28.58 8.48 -19.10
CA ALA A 53 -28.32 8.30 -20.53
C ALA A 53 -27.13 9.15 -20.99
N ILE A 54 -27.10 10.44 -20.62
CA ILE A 54 -26.00 11.36 -20.97
C ILE A 54 -24.66 10.85 -20.39
N GLU A 55 -24.64 10.41 -19.14
CA GLU A 55 -23.44 9.85 -18.52
C GLU A 55 -22.96 8.59 -19.24
N ARG A 56 -23.88 7.70 -19.60
CA ARG A 56 -23.55 6.49 -20.36
C ARG A 56 -22.93 6.84 -21.70
N ASP A 57 -23.54 7.76 -22.45
CA ASP A 57 -23.04 8.17 -23.76
C ASP A 57 -21.65 8.82 -23.64
N ARG A 58 -21.41 9.63 -22.61
CA ARG A 58 -20.08 10.18 -22.32
C ARG A 58 -19.05 9.10 -22.03
N ARG A 59 -19.40 8.05 -21.26
CA ARG A 59 -18.50 6.93 -20.97
C ARG A 59 -18.14 6.17 -22.25
N LEU A 60 -19.14 5.84 -23.07
CA LEU A 60 -18.94 5.18 -24.35
C LEU A 60 -18.08 6.03 -25.29
N ALA A 61 -18.31 7.34 -25.35
CA ALA A 61 -17.48 8.25 -26.14
C ALA A 61 -16.00 8.24 -25.70
N VAL A 62 -15.71 8.12 -24.40
CA VAL A 62 -14.33 7.98 -23.90
C VAL A 62 -13.73 6.63 -24.27
N GLU A 63 -14.51 5.55 -24.16
CA GLU A 63 -14.08 4.20 -24.55
C GLU A 63 -13.78 4.12 -26.06
N ASP A 64 -14.66 4.70 -26.88
CA ASP A 64 -14.51 4.77 -28.34
C ASP A 64 -13.37 5.70 -28.77
N ALA A 65 -13.11 6.79 -28.03
CA ALA A 65 -11.97 7.66 -28.27
C ALA A 65 -10.63 7.02 -27.88
N ALA A 66 -10.64 6.01 -27.01
CA ALA A 66 -9.44 5.34 -26.51
C ALA A 66 -9.48 3.81 -26.69
N PRO A 67 -9.62 3.30 -27.94
CA PRO A 67 -9.63 1.87 -28.20
C PRO A 67 -8.30 1.26 -27.75
N GLY A 68 -8.36 0.22 -26.91
CA GLY A 68 -7.19 -0.48 -26.38
C GLY A 68 -6.69 -0.01 -25.00
N LEU A 69 -7.32 0.99 -24.37
CA LEU A 69 -7.09 1.30 -22.95
C LEU A 69 -7.23 0.10 -22.00
N PRO A 70 -8.30 -0.73 -22.06
CA PRO A 70 -8.44 -1.86 -21.13
C PRO A 70 -7.34 -2.90 -21.32
N ARG A 71 -6.89 -3.12 -22.57
CA ARG A 71 -5.78 -4.01 -22.86
C ARG A 71 -4.46 -3.48 -22.28
N ARG A 72 -4.21 -2.17 -22.37
CA ARG A 72 -3.03 -1.54 -21.77
C ARG A 72 -3.01 -1.67 -20.24
N LEU A 73 -4.15 -1.48 -19.57
CA LEU A 73 -4.25 -1.68 -18.12
C LEU A 73 -3.98 -3.14 -17.70
N GLN A 74 -4.55 -4.11 -18.42
CA GLN A 74 -4.28 -5.53 -18.17
C GLN A 74 -2.79 -5.86 -18.34
N LEU A 75 -2.15 -5.32 -19.37
CA LEU A 75 -0.72 -5.52 -19.59
C LEU A 75 0.13 -4.93 -18.45
N LEU A 76 -0.21 -3.74 -17.95
CA LEU A 76 0.47 -3.17 -16.79
C LEU A 76 0.38 -4.09 -15.57
N GLN A 77 -0.80 -4.62 -15.28
CA GLN A 77 -0.99 -5.55 -14.16
C GLN A 77 -0.17 -6.85 -14.33
N VAL A 78 -0.11 -7.39 -15.55
CA VAL A 78 0.74 -8.57 -15.84
C VAL A 78 2.22 -8.24 -15.68
N ILE A 79 2.66 -7.07 -16.13
CA ILE A 79 4.05 -6.63 -15.98
C ILE A 79 4.42 -6.52 -14.50
N GLU A 80 3.55 -5.94 -13.67
CA GLU A 80 3.76 -5.83 -12.22
C GLU A 80 3.89 -7.22 -11.58
N ASN A 81 2.97 -8.15 -11.91
CA ASN A 81 3.04 -9.52 -11.41
C ASN A 81 4.34 -10.24 -11.80
N LEU A 82 4.77 -10.08 -13.05
CA LEU A 82 6.00 -10.69 -13.54
C LEU A 82 7.23 -10.09 -12.86
N ARG A 83 7.27 -8.76 -12.67
CA ARG A 83 8.33 -8.08 -11.92
C ARG A 83 8.45 -8.65 -10.51
N ASP A 84 7.33 -8.76 -9.80
CA ASP A 84 7.31 -9.26 -8.43
C ASP A 84 7.78 -10.71 -8.37
N ARG A 85 7.36 -11.54 -9.34
CA ARG A 85 7.81 -12.94 -9.44
C ARG A 85 9.30 -13.05 -9.70
N VAL A 86 9.84 -12.22 -10.60
CA VAL A 86 11.28 -12.16 -10.88
C VAL A 86 12.03 -11.75 -9.62
N GLN A 87 11.55 -10.74 -8.88
CA GLN A 87 12.17 -10.33 -7.61
C GLN A 87 12.14 -11.43 -6.55
N VAL A 88 11.07 -12.23 -6.46
CA VAL A 88 11.00 -13.39 -5.57
C VAL A 88 12.03 -14.45 -5.98
N LEU A 89 12.05 -14.83 -7.26
CA LEU A 89 12.99 -15.83 -7.78
C LEU A 89 14.45 -15.39 -7.61
N MET A 90 14.75 -14.11 -7.87
CA MET A 90 16.09 -13.56 -7.63
C MET A 90 16.52 -13.68 -6.16
N ARG A 91 15.60 -13.41 -5.22
CA ARG A 91 15.84 -13.57 -3.78
C ARG A 91 16.07 -15.04 -3.41
N GLU A 92 15.28 -15.96 -3.96
CA GLU A 92 15.46 -17.40 -3.75
C GLU A 92 16.80 -17.90 -4.30
N CYS A 93 17.16 -17.51 -5.53
CA CYS A 93 18.45 -17.82 -6.13
C CYS A 93 19.62 -17.31 -5.28
N LEU A 94 19.54 -16.07 -4.79
CA LEU A 94 20.57 -15.50 -3.92
C LEU A 94 20.70 -16.29 -2.60
N ARG A 95 19.57 -16.68 -1.99
CA ARG A 95 19.57 -17.54 -0.79
C ARG A 95 20.29 -18.85 -1.03
N HIS A 96 20.02 -19.51 -2.16
CA HIS A 96 20.69 -20.77 -2.50
C HIS A 96 22.18 -20.58 -2.78
N GLN A 97 22.58 -19.50 -3.46
CA GLN A 97 23.99 -19.20 -3.71
C GLN A 97 24.78 -18.95 -2.41
N LEU A 98 24.20 -18.19 -1.47
CA LEU A 98 24.80 -17.95 -0.17
C LEU A 98 24.80 -19.22 0.71
N GLY A 99 23.73 -20.02 0.66
CA GLY A 99 23.64 -21.31 1.36
C GLY A 99 24.64 -22.36 0.85
N ALA A 100 24.85 -22.45 -0.47
CA ALA A 100 25.85 -23.33 -1.07
C ALA A 100 27.28 -22.90 -0.75
N ARG A 101 27.51 -21.59 -0.57
CA ARG A 101 28.82 -21.01 -0.25
C ARG A 101 29.14 -21.04 1.25
N THR A 102 28.14 -21.22 2.12
CA THR A 102 28.29 -21.36 3.58
C THR A 102 28.40 -22.80 4.06
N VAL A 103 28.29 -23.79 3.17
CA VAL A 103 28.67 -25.19 3.46
C VAL A 103 30.07 -25.48 2.88
N VAL A 104 31.06 -24.72 3.31
CA VAL A 104 32.40 -25.30 3.54
C VAL A 104 32.44 -25.58 5.03
N GLN A 105 31.74 -26.65 5.41
CA GLN A 105 31.95 -27.28 6.70
C GLN A 105 33.34 -27.92 6.61
N CYS A 106 34.35 -27.23 7.13
CA CYS A 106 35.65 -27.83 7.37
C CYS A 106 35.42 -29.11 8.17
N PRO A 107 35.85 -30.30 7.71
CA PRO A 107 35.85 -31.47 8.56
C PRO A 107 36.84 -31.20 9.70
N SER A 108 36.28 -30.93 10.87
CA SER A 108 37.00 -30.76 12.11
C SER A 108 37.81 -32.02 12.40
N SER A 109 39.14 -31.93 12.27
CA SER A 109 40.08 -32.79 12.98
C SER A 109 41.14 -31.95 13.67
N CYS A 110 40.70 -31.06 14.55
CA CYS A 110 41.51 -30.61 15.67
C CYS A 110 40.59 -30.49 16.87
N GLN A 111 40.69 -31.50 17.73
CA GLN A 111 40.07 -31.58 19.04
C GLN A 111 40.63 -30.45 19.92
N SER A 112 39.74 -29.67 20.53
CA SER A 112 40.06 -28.76 21.64
C SER A 112 40.48 -29.56 22.88
N PRO A 113 41.07 -28.91 23.90
CA PRO A 113 40.23 -28.74 25.09
C PRO A 113 40.48 -27.47 25.93
N GLY A 114 39.38 -26.98 26.52
CA GLY A 114 39.31 -26.04 27.64
C GLY A 114 39.16 -24.58 27.21
N THR A 115 38.13 -23.82 27.59
CA THR A 115 37.19 -23.95 28.71
C THR A 115 36.06 -22.92 28.51
N GLY A 116 34.83 -23.31 28.86
CA GLY A 116 33.85 -22.39 29.46
C GLY A 116 32.88 -21.65 28.54
N LEU A 117 31.66 -22.20 28.46
CA LEU A 117 30.35 -21.55 28.53
C LEU A 117 29.79 -20.77 27.33
N GLU A 118 28.71 -21.37 26.83
CA GLU A 118 27.48 -20.84 26.22
C GLU A 118 27.57 -19.99 24.94
N ALA A 119 27.08 -20.61 23.87
CA ALA A 119 26.47 -19.89 22.78
C ALA A 119 25.11 -19.33 23.22
N PRO A 120 24.80 -18.08 22.85
CA PRO A 120 23.46 -17.76 22.43
C PRO A 120 23.48 -17.40 20.95
N PHE A 121 22.71 -18.14 20.15
CA PHE A 121 22.05 -17.52 19.02
C PHE A 121 21.20 -16.37 19.55
N ALA A 122 21.56 -15.12 19.28
CA ALA A 122 20.57 -14.05 19.22
C ALA A 122 21.13 -12.83 18.49
N SER A 123 20.39 -12.46 17.46
CA SER A 123 20.33 -11.14 16.88
C SER A 123 19.99 -10.05 17.92
N HIS A 124 20.35 -8.81 17.57
CA HIS A 124 19.82 -7.52 18.04
C HIS A 124 20.71 -6.70 18.98
N GLY A 125 20.76 -5.41 18.64
CA GLY A 125 20.51 -4.35 19.61
C GLY A 125 21.75 -3.78 20.28
N VAL A 126 22.23 -2.67 19.72
CA VAL A 126 23.02 -1.69 20.46
C VAL A 126 22.23 -1.27 21.71
N GLN A 127 22.82 -1.41 22.90
CA GLN A 127 22.58 -0.51 24.03
C GLN A 127 23.88 -0.29 24.83
N PRO A 128 24.07 0.91 25.41
CA PRO A 128 25.31 1.33 26.08
C PRO A 128 25.25 1.18 27.62
N ASP A 129 26.42 1.36 28.25
CA ASP A 129 26.71 1.73 29.66
C ASP A 129 26.98 0.61 30.69
N PRO A 130 27.66 0.86 31.84
CA PRO A 130 28.80 1.76 32.11
C PRO A 130 29.94 1.11 32.96
N ALA A 131 31.12 1.76 32.93
CA ALA A 131 32.17 1.82 33.96
C ALA A 131 32.85 0.53 34.51
N GLY A 132 34.15 0.38 34.22
CA GLY A 132 35.08 -0.47 34.99
C GLY A 132 36.43 -0.64 34.31
N GLY A 133 37.42 0.15 34.71
CA GLY A 133 38.72 0.27 34.03
C GLY A 133 39.67 -0.91 34.22
N SER A 134 40.40 -1.21 33.14
CA SER A 134 41.74 -1.78 33.13
C SER A 134 42.43 -1.31 31.85
N ASP A 135 43.62 -0.74 31.98
CA ASP A 135 44.42 -0.17 30.89
C ASP A 135 44.78 -1.23 29.84
N ALA A 136 43.90 -1.43 28.88
CA ALA A 136 44.23 -1.94 27.56
C ALA A 136 44.11 -0.73 26.64
N GLU A 137 45.17 -0.34 25.96
CA GLU A 137 45.09 0.62 24.86
C GLU A 137 43.98 0.12 23.92
N SER A 138 42.81 0.74 24.02
CA SER A 138 41.71 0.48 23.12
C SER A 138 42.24 0.94 21.77
N LEU A 139 42.69 -0.02 20.94
CA LEU A 139 43.07 0.28 19.57
C LEU A 139 41.94 1.12 19.00
N PRO A 140 42.26 2.26 18.36
CA PRO A 140 41.24 3.22 17.97
C PRO A 140 40.19 2.49 17.14
N ASP A 141 38.89 2.80 17.35
CA ASP A 141 37.77 2.14 16.69
C ASP A 141 37.94 2.00 15.17
N THR A 142 38.74 2.89 14.57
CA THR A 142 39.18 2.85 13.18
C THR A 142 39.93 1.57 12.79
N VAL A 143 40.76 1.01 13.67
CA VAL A 143 41.55 -0.21 13.43
C VAL A 143 40.66 -1.45 13.51
N LEU A 144 39.72 -1.49 14.48
CA LEU A 144 38.73 -2.56 14.57
C LEU A 144 37.77 -2.55 13.39
N PHE A 145 37.34 -1.36 12.97
CA PHE A 145 36.54 -1.16 11.78
C PHE A 145 37.28 -1.60 10.51
N GLU A 146 38.56 -1.26 10.36
CA GLU A 146 39.35 -1.69 9.21
C GLU A 146 39.62 -3.20 9.21
N ALA A 147 39.84 -3.82 10.39
CA ALA A 147 39.98 -5.27 10.52
C ALA A 147 38.68 -6.00 10.13
N SER A 148 37.52 -5.50 10.58
CA SER A 148 36.20 -6.00 10.19
C SER A 148 35.99 -5.86 8.68
N LEU A 149 36.30 -4.70 8.10
CA LEU A 149 36.23 -4.48 6.66
C LEU A 149 37.12 -5.46 5.90
N ARG A 150 38.35 -5.73 6.36
CA ARG A 150 39.28 -6.71 5.76
C ARG A 150 38.79 -8.15 5.86
N ALA A 151 38.08 -8.53 6.93
CA ALA A 151 37.52 -9.87 7.07
C ALA A 151 36.26 -10.10 6.23
N ALA A 152 35.51 -9.05 5.88
CA ALA A 152 34.26 -9.19 5.14
C ALA A 152 34.45 -9.60 3.66
N ASP A 153 33.66 -10.56 3.18
CA ASP A 153 33.64 -10.96 1.76
C ASP A 153 32.96 -9.91 0.85
N MET A 154 32.02 -9.14 1.41
CA MET A 154 31.35 -8.04 0.72
C MET A 154 30.98 -6.91 1.71
N VAL A 155 30.81 -5.70 1.18
CA VAL A 155 30.40 -4.51 1.95
C VAL A 155 29.14 -3.90 1.34
N ILE A 156 28.15 -3.59 2.18
CA ILE A 156 26.93 -2.89 1.77
C ILE A 156 27.06 -1.44 2.21
N CYS A 157 27.11 -0.53 1.23
CA CYS A 157 27.20 0.90 1.45
C CYS A 157 25.81 1.53 1.30
N GLN A 158 25.19 1.95 2.41
CA GLN A 158 23.91 2.66 2.37
C GLN A 158 24.15 4.15 2.11
N THR A 159 23.66 4.64 0.98
CA THR A 159 23.65 6.07 0.64
C THR A 159 22.30 6.64 1.05
N GLY A 160 22.22 7.20 2.27
CA GLY A 160 20.94 7.68 2.81
C GLY A 160 20.99 8.72 3.93
N CYS A 161 22.16 9.09 4.47
CA CYS A 161 22.26 10.16 5.45
C CYS A 161 23.47 11.06 5.14
N ILE A 162 23.22 12.20 4.50
CA ILE A 162 24.23 13.25 4.31
C ILE A 162 24.44 13.95 5.65
N SER A 163 25.54 13.63 6.33
CA SER A 163 26.29 14.60 7.14
C SER A 163 27.73 14.17 7.41
N HIS A 164 28.09 12.89 7.23
CA HIS A 164 29.47 12.43 7.29
C HIS A 164 29.82 11.71 5.98
N GLY A 165 30.90 12.15 5.32
CA GLY A 165 31.38 11.65 4.01
C GLY A 165 31.95 10.24 4.03
N ASP A 166 31.34 9.32 4.78
CA ASP A 166 31.88 7.99 5.05
C ASP A 166 31.68 7.02 3.88
N TYR A 167 30.58 7.16 3.13
CA TYR A 167 30.28 6.23 2.05
C TYR A 167 31.34 6.28 0.93
N TRP A 168 31.83 7.46 0.56
CA TRP A 168 32.88 7.61 -0.45
C TRP A 168 34.18 6.93 -0.02
N ARG A 169 34.50 6.99 1.28
CA ARG A 169 35.70 6.38 1.86
C ARG A 169 35.60 4.86 1.86
N ILE A 170 34.41 4.32 2.16
CA ILE A 170 34.17 2.87 2.10
C ILE A 170 34.15 2.40 0.64
N GLN A 171 33.56 3.16 -0.28
CA GLN A 171 33.58 2.86 -1.72
C GLN A 171 35.02 2.82 -2.26
N ASP A 172 35.84 3.80 -1.89
CA ASP A 172 37.25 3.88 -2.27
C ASP A 172 38.09 2.77 -1.62
N HIS A 173 37.86 2.44 -0.35
CA HIS A 173 38.46 1.27 0.30
C HIS A 173 38.14 -0.02 -0.48
N CYS A 174 36.85 -0.28 -0.78
CA CYS A 174 36.44 -1.47 -1.51
C CYS A 174 37.07 -1.55 -2.90
N LYS A 175 37.18 -0.41 -3.61
CA LYS A 175 37.89 -0.33 -4.90
C LYS A 175 39.36 -0.72 -4.77
N ARG A 176 40.07 -0.18 -3.78
CA ARG A 176 41.51 -0.46 -3.57
C ARG A 176 41.78 -1.87 -3.06
N THR A 177 40.92 -2.41 -2.19
CA THR A 177 41.08 -3.75 -1.63
C THR A 177 40.45 -4.85 -2.48
N GLY A 178 39.73 -4.48 -3.55
CA GLY A 178 39.04 -5.43 -4.44
C GLY A 178 37.88 -6.18 -3.79
N LYS A 179 37.19 -5.56 -2.83
CA LYS A 179 36.03 -6.16 -2.14
C LYS A 179 34.75 -5.87 -2.92
N VAL A 180 33.84 -6.85 -2.97
CA VAL A 180 32.54 -6.68 -3.63
C VAL A 180 31.73 -5.66 -2.84
N CYS A 181 31.31 -4.58 -3.50
CA CYS A 181 30.58 -3.49 -2.86
C CYS A 181 29.20 -3.31 -3.51
N VAL A 182 28.14 -3.31 -2.69
CA VAL A 182 26.76 -3.06 -3.12
C VAL A 182 26.31 -1.72 -2.56
N MET A 183 25.93 -0.80 -3.44
CA MET A 183 25.40 0.51 -3.04
C MET A 183 23.87 0.45 -2.95
N VAL A 184 23.29 0.89 -1.84
CA VAL A 184 21.85 0.86 -1.57
C VAL A 184 21.35 2.27 -1.29
N THR A 185 20.33 2.72 -2.03
CA THR A 185 19.65 4.00 -1.82
C THR A 185 18.18 3.70 -1.53
N ASP A 186 17.64 4.24 -0.43
CA ASP A 186 16.24 4.05 -0.02
C ASP A 186 15.78 2.57 0.04
N GLY A 187 16.71 1.65 0.37
CA GLY A 187 16.45 0.21 0.47
C GLY A 187 16.51 -0.56 -0.85
N GLU A 188 16.72 0.12 -1.97
CA GLU A 188 16.91 -0.49 -3.30
C GLU A 188 18.40 -0.54 -3.65
N PRO A 189 18.95 -1.69 -4.10
CA PRO A 189 20.34 -1.77 -4.57
C PRO A 189 20.47 -1.03 -5.91
N VAL A 190 21.28 0.03 -5.94
CA VAL A 190 21.39 0.94 -7.09
C VAL A 190 22.58 0.57 -7.99
N GLN A 191 23.69 0.08 -7.43
CA GLN A 191 24.89 -0.27 -8.20
C GLN A 191 25.69 -1.43 -7.55
N PHE A 192 26.07 -2.40 -8.38
CA PHE A 192 27.05 -3.44 -8.04
C PHE A 192 28.43 -2.99 -8.52
N VAL A 193 29.33 -2.63 -7.60
CA VAL A 193 30.73 -2.40 -7.94
C VAL A 193 31.45 -3.73 -7.82
N MET A 194 31.61 -4.42 -8.95
CA MET A 194 32.44 -5.62 -9.08
C MET A 194 33.91 -5.20 -9.22
N ARG A 195 34.85 -6.10 -8.88
CA ARG A 195 36.27 -5.92 -9.19
C ARG A 195 36.41 -5.58 -10.68
N GLU A 196 36.94 -4.40 -11.00
CA GLU A 196 37.59 -4.23 -12.30
C GLU A 196 38.72 -5.25 -12.33
N GLU A 197 38.66 -6.22 -13.23
CA GLU A 197 39.74 -7.16 -13.47
C GLU A 197 40.97 -6.34 -13.88
N THR A 198 41.81 -6.02 -12.89
CA THR A 198 43.04 -5.28 -13.14
C THR A 198 43.94 -6.21 -13.94
N GLY A 199 43.98 -5.97 -15.25
CA GLY A 199 44.86 -6.66 -16.18
C GLY A 199 46.31 -6.58 -15.69
N ARG A 200 46.87 -7.75 -15.41
CA ARG A 200 48.29 -8.09 -15.50
C ARG A 200 48.39 -9.53 -15.97
#